data_AF-A0A1M5BY89-F1
#
_entry.id   AF-A0A1M5BY89-F1
#
_cell.length_a   1.000
_cell.length_b   1.000
_cell.length_c   1.000
_cell.angle_alpha   90.00
_cell.angle_beta   90.00
_cell.angle_gamma   90.00
#
_symmetry.space_group_name_H-M   'P 1'
#
loop_
_entity.id
_entity.type
_entity.pdbx_description
1 polymer ?
#
loop_
_entity_poly.entity_id
_entity_poly.type
_entity_poly.pdbx_seq_one_letter_code
_entity_poly.pdbx_strand_id
1 'polypeptide(L)'
;MAYNPNKDLKLYYSIGEVAEMFNVNESLLRFWEKEFPVIKPKKNAKGTRQYRKEDLENIRLIYHLVKEKGMTLPGARQKLKDNKEQTIKTFEVVTRLNQIKEELLNIKKELDES
;
A
#
# COMPACT_ATOMS: atom_id res chain seq x y z
N MET A 1 0.99 -13.09 -0.95
CA MET A 1 1.99 -12.56 -1.91
C MET A 1 2.30 -11.13 -1.50
N ALA A 2 3.57 -10.86 -1.19
CA ALA A 2 4.02 -9.58 -0.64
C ALA A 2 4.22 -8.55 -1.75
N TYR A 3 3.80 -7.30 -1.49
CA TYR A 3 4.15 -6.13 -2.29
C TYR A 3 5.66 -6.13 -2.54
N ASN A 4 6.08 -6.26 -3.81
CA ASN A 4 7.48 -6.35 -4.21
C ASN A 4 7.99 -4.96 -4.64
N PRO A 5 8.77 -4.25 -3.80
CA PRO A 5 9.15 -2.85 -4.05
C PRO A 5 10.22 -2.66 -5.14
N ASN A 6 10.75 -3.74 -5.73
CA ASN A 6 11.90 -3.71 -6.64
C ASN A 6 11.58 -4.18 -8.07
N LYS A 7 10.41 -3.83 -8.61
CA LYS A 7 10.08 -4.07 -10.03
C LYS A 7 9.73 -2.75 -10.72
N ASP A 8 10.78 -2.13 -11.27
CA ASP A 8 10.80 -1.01 -12.21
C ASP A 8 10.27 0.36 -11.78
N LEU A 9 11.11 1.38 -12.06
CA LEU A 9 10.96 2.84 -11.92
C LEU A 9 9.86 3.40 -12.84
N LYS A 10 8.68 2.77 -12.89
CA LYS A 10 7.56 3.27 -13.67
C LYS A 10 7.02 4.53 -13.01
N LEU A 11 7.01 5.65 -13.75
CA LEU A 11 6.50 6.93 -13.24
C LEU A 11 5.00 6.90 -12.96
N TYR A 12 4.25 6.06 -13.69
CA TYR A 12 2.80 5.97 -13.60
C TYR A 12 2.33 4.52 -13.72
N TYR A 13 1.42 4.13 -12.85
CA TYR A 13 0.75 2.83 -12.84
C TYR A 13 -0.71 3.01 -13.26
N SER A 14 -1.26 2.07 -14.01
CA SER A 14 -2.68 2.01 -14.35
C SER A 14 -3.48 1.38 -13.21
N ILE A 15 -4.79 1.61 -13.17
CA ILE A 15 -5.65 1.03 -12.11
C ILE A 15 -5.60 -0.51 -12.07
N GLY A 16 -5.50 -1.17 -13.22
CA GLY A 16 -5.38 -2.62 -13.31
C GLY A 16 -4.08 -3.12 -12.67
N GLU A 17 -2.96 -2.46 -12.96
CA GLU A 17 -1.67 -2.79 -12.33
C GLU A 17 -1.73 -2.60 -10.80
N VAL A 18 -2.31 -1.49 -10.34
CA VAL A 18 -2.46 -1.24 -8.90
C VAL A 18 -3.38 -2.29 -8.25
N ALA A 19 -4.48 -2.67 -8.92
CA ALA A 19 -5.39 -3.70 -8.44
C ALA A 19 -4.67 -5.05 -8.25
N GLU A 20 -3.85 -5.44 -9.22
CA GLU A 20 -3.03 -6.65 -9.15
C GLU A 20 -1.99 -6.59 -8.03
N MET A 21 -1.27 -5.46 -7.89
CA MET A 21 -0.25 -5.27 -6.84
C MET A 21 -0.78 -5.45 -5.42
N PHE A 22 -2.04 -5.04 -5.16
CA PHE A 22 -2.68 -5.15 -3.86
C PHE A 22 -3.64 -6.34 -3.75
N ASN A 23 -3.76 -7.16 -4.81
CA ASN A 23 -4.72 -8.25 -4.91
C ASN A 23 -6.15 -7.83 -4.53
N VAL A 24 -6.60 -6.71 -5.10
CA VAL A 24 -7.95 -6.15 -4.91
C VAL A 24 -8.60 -5.90 -6.28
N ASN A 25 -9.92 -5.72 -6.31
CA ASN A 25 -10.58 -5.33 -7.55
C ASN A 25 -10.47 -3.82 -7.81
N GLU A 26 -10.55 -3.41 -9.09
CA GLU A 26 -10.48 -2.00 -9.47
C GLU A 26 -11.62 -1.16 -8.86
N SER A 27 -12.82 -1.74 -8.70
CA SER A 27 -13.97 -1.06 -8.11
C SER A 27 -13.70 -0.59 -6.68
N LEU A 28 -12.97 -1.39 -5.89
CA LEU A 28 -12.53 -1.05 -4.54
C LEU A 28 -11.53 0.09 -4.55
N LEU A 29 -10.57 0.10 -5.48
CA LEU A 29 -9.64 1.23 -5.64
C LEU A 29 -10.38 2.52 -6.02
N ARG A 30 -11.33 2.45 -6.95
CA ARG A 30 -12.21 3.60 -7.31
C ARG A 30 -13.03 4.09 -6.13
N PHE A 31 -13.43 3.17 -5.25
CA PHE A 31 -14.13 3.53 -4.03
C PHE A 31 -13.18 4.22 -3.03
N TRP A 32 -11.98 3.68 -2.82
CA TRP A 32 -10.97 4.30 -1.97
C TRP A 32 -10.55 5.70 -2.45
N GLU A 33 -10.45 5.94 -3.76
CA GLU A 33 -10.23 7.29 -4.31
C GLU A 33 -11.28 8.31 -3.85
N LYS A 34 -12.54 7.88 -3.72
CA LYS A 34 -13.64 8.74 -3.26
C LYS A 34 -13.60 8.94 -1.74
N GLU A 35 -13.28 7.88 -1.02
CA GLU A 35 -13.28 7.85 0.44
C GLU A 35 -12.06 8.56 1.05
N PHE A 36 -10.91 8.51 0.37
CA PHE A 36 -9.65 9.02 0.86
C PHE A 36 -9.11 10.11 -0.08
N PRO A 37 -9.30 11.40 0.27
CA PRO A 37 -8.82 12.51 -0.54
C PRO A 37 -7.30 12.53 -0.75
N VAL A 38 -6.53 11.72 -0.03
CA VAL A 38 -5.08 11.61 -0.22
C VAL A 38 -4.72 10.81 -1.49
N ILE A 39 -5.61 9.95 -1.98
CA ILE A 39 -5.42 9.19 -3.23
C ILE A 39 -5.96 10.05 -4.39
N LYS A 40 -5.09 10.62 -5.22
CA LYS A 40 -5.50 11.51 -6.32
C LYS A 40 -4.77 11.17 -7.62
N PRO A 41 -5.06 10.01 -8.24
CA PRO A 41 -4.46 9.67 -9.51
C PRO A 41 -4.86 10.69 -10.57
N LYS A 42 -3.90 11.10 -11.41
CA LYS A 42 -4.20 11.94 -12.56
C LYS A 42 -4.87 11.10 -13.64
N LYS A 43 -5.66 11.73 -14.50
CA LYS A 43 -6.16 11.08 -15.72
C LYS A 43 -5.33 11.54 -16.91
N ASN A 44 -4.94 10.62 -17.78
CA ASN A 44 -4.32 10.97 -19.06
C ASN A 44 -5.39 11.47 -20.06
N ALA A 45 -4.95 11.87 -21.26
CA ALA A 45 -5.85 12.34 -22.33
C ALA A 45 -6.91 11.32 -22.76
N LYS A 46 -6.66 10.01 -22.55
CA LYS A 46 -7.60 8.91 -22.83
C LYS A 46 -8.52 8.58 -21.65
N GLY A 47 -8.44 9.32 -20.55
CA GLY A 47 -9.24 9.10 -19.34
C GLY A 47 -8.74 7.98 -18.42
N THR A 48 -7.60 7.34 -18.72
CA THR A 48 -6.99 6.30 -17.89
C THR A 48 -6.35 6.93 -16.65
N ARG A 49 -6.58 6.32 -15.49
CA ARG A 49 -5.95 6.72 -14.23
C ARG A 49 -4.45 6.39 -14.23
N GLN A 50 -3.66 7.34 -13.78
CA GLN A 50 -2.22 7.26 -13.61
C GLN A 50 -1.89 7.50 -12.14
N TYR A 51 -1.58 6.43 -11.42
CA TYR A 51 -1.12 6.45 -10.03
C TYR A 51 0.38 6.67 -10.01
N ARG A 52 0.84 7.59 -9.16
CA ARG A 52 2.25 7.80 -8.89
C ARG A 52 2.67 6.95 -7.69
N LYS A 53 3.98 6.90 -7.44
CA LYS A 53 4.53 6.24 -6.24
C LYS A 53 3.86 6.69 -4.94
N GLU A 54 3.65 7.99 -4.77
CA GLU A 54 2.94 8.53 -3.59
C GLU A 54 1.50 8.01 -3.46
N ASP A 55 0.77 7.85 -4.58
CA ASP A 55 -0.58 7.27 -4.55
C ASP A 55 -0.52 5.80 -4.09
N LEU A 56 0.48 5.03 -4.54
CA LEU A 56 0.70 3.65 -4.13
C LEU A 56 1.03 3.54 -2.64
N GLU A 57 1.87 4.43 -2.11
CA GLU A 57 2.21 4.47 -0.68
C GLU A 57 0.98 4.75 0.19
N ASN A 58 0.14 5.68 -0.24
CA ASN A 58 -1.13 5.96 0.43
C ASN A 58 -2.10 4.78 0.36
N ILE A 59 -2.23 4.13 -0.80
CA ILE A 59 -3.05 2.91 -0.96
C ILE A 59 -2.54 1.79 -0.07
N ARG A 60 -1.21 1.61 0.02
CA ARG A 60 -0.58 0.62 0.89
C ARG A 60 -0.89 0.87 2.36
N LEU A 61 -0.86 2.12 2.80
CA LEU A 61 -1.23 2.48 4.17
C LEU A 61 -2.72 2.21 4.45
N ILE A 62 -3.60 2.58 3.53
CA ILE A 62 -5.05 2.35 3.66
C ILE A 62 -5.34 0.84 3.67
N TYR A 63 -4.67 0.07 2.83
CA TYR A 63 -4.74 -1.40 2.83
C TYR A 63 -4.37 -1.96 4.21
N HIS A 64 -3.24 -1.54 4.79
CA HIS A 64 -2.83 -1.98 6.12
C HIS A 64 -3.89 -1.66 7.18
N LEU A 65 -4.47 -0.44 7.16
CA LEU A 65 -5.47 -0.05 8.15
C LEU A 65 -6.78 -0.84 8.01
N VAL A 66 -7.26 -1.06 6.79
CA VAL A 66 -8.59 -1.63 6.54
C VAL A 66 -8.56 -3.15 6.41
N LYS A 67 -7.59 -3.71 5.69
CA LYS A 67 -7.51 -5.15 5.40
C LYS A 67 -6.72 -5.92 6.44
N GLU A 68 -5.61 -5.36 6.93
CA GLU A 68 -4.75 -6.06 7.90
C GLU A 68 -5.16 -5.76 9.35
N LYS A 69 -5.50 -4.51 9.67
CA LYS A 69 -5.96 -4.10 11.01
C LYS A 69 -7.48 -4.14 11.21
N GLY A 70 -8.25 -4.41 10.16
CA GLY A 70 -9.71 -4.54 10.24
C GLY A 70 -10.46 -3.25 10.57
N MET A 71 -9.87 -2.06 10.34
CA MET A 71 -10.58 -0.80 10.57
C MET A 71 -11.68 -0.59 9.54
N THR A 72 -12.77 0.04 9.96
CA THR A 72 -13.79 0.55 9.03
C THR A 72 -13.22 1.71 8.22
N LEU A 73 -13.75 1.95 7.02
CA LEU A 73 -13.31 3.05 6.17
C LEU A 73 -13.45 4.42 6.83
N PRO A 74 -14.56 4.74 7.54
CA PRO A 74 -14.64 5.99 8.30
C PRO A 74 -13.59 6.07 9.40
N GLY A 75 -13.31 4.97 10.11
CA GLY A 75 -12.30 4.93 11.16
C GLY A 75 -10.89 5.13 10.63
N ALA A 76 -10.54 4.46 9.52
CA ALA A 76 -9.26 4.65 8.85
C ALA A 76 -9.11 6.09 8.33
N ARG A 77 -10.17 6.67 7.76
CA ARG A 77 -10.19 8.06 7.28
C ARG A 77 -9.97 9.05 8.42
N GLN A 78 -10.67 8.88 9.54
CA GLN A 78 -10.53 9.72 10.72
C GLN A 78 -9.12 9.62 11.29
N LYS A 79 -8.58 8.40 11.40
CA LYS A 79 -7.19 8.18 11.86
C LYS A 79 -6.15 8.88 10.99
N LEU A 80 -6.31 8.81 9.66
CA LEU A 80 -5.43 9.50 8.72
C LEU A 80 -5.61 11.02 8.74
N LYS A 81 -6.76 11.53 9.17
CA LYS A 81 -6.99 12.97 9.35
C LYS A 81 -6.35 13.48 10.63
N ASP A 82 -6.52 12.77 11.74
CA ASP A 82 -6.11 13.24 13.06
C ASP A 82 -4.61 13.01 13.32
N ASN A 83 -4.09 11.87 12.86
CA ASN A 83 -2.76 11.39 13.24
C ASN A 83 -1.98 10.86 12.04
N LYS A 84 -1.99 11.57 10.91
CA LYS A 84 -1.38 11.10 9.66
C LYS A 84 0.09 10.72 9.83
N GLU A 85 0.92 11.66 10.31
CA GLU A 85 2.36 11.46 10.43
C GLU A 85 2.71 10.32 11.38
N GLN A 86 2.06 10.28 12.55
CA GLN A 86 2.28 9.20 13.51
C GLN A 86 1.85 7.84 12.94
N THR A 87 0.76 7.81 12.17
CA THR A 87 0.28 6.59 11.51
C THR A 87 1.25 6.12 10.44
N ILE A 88 1.83 7.03 9.64
CA ILE A 88 2.88 6.73 8.66
C ILE A 88 4.13 6.18 9.36
N LYS A 89 4.67 6.89 10.36
CA LYS A 89 5.85 6.44 11.12
C LYS A 89 5.67 5.05 11.72
N THR A 90 4.51 4.81 12.33
CA THR A 90 4.18 3.49 12.91
C THR A 90 4.15 2.42 11.83
N PHE A 91 3.58 2.72 10.66
CA PHE A 91 3.51 1.79 9.54
C PHE A 91 4.88 1.49 8.92
N GLU A 92 5.76 2.48 8.83
CA GLU A 92 7.15 2.33 8.38
C GLU A 92 7.95 1.44 9.33
N VAL A 93 7.85 1.68 10.64
CA VAL A 93 8.50 0.85 11.67
C VAL A 93 8.03 -0.60 11.56
N VAL A 94 6.70 -0.82 11.48
CA VAL A 94 6.13 -2.17 11.33
C VAL A 94 6.61 -2.83 10.03
N THR A 95 6.64 -2.08 8.93
CA THR A 95 7.16 -2.59 7.65
C THR A 95 8.60 -3.03 7.78
N ARG A 96 9.46 -2.21 8.41
CA ARG A 96 10.89 -2.52 8.55
C ARG A 96 11.11 -3.71 9.47
N LEU A 97 10.39 -3.80 10.58
CA LEU A 97 10.48 -4.94 11.49
C LEU A 97 10.06 -6.25 10.81
N ASN A 98 9.02 -6.22 9.97
CA ASN A 98 8.63 -7.40 9.20
C ASN A 98 9.69 -7.81 8.18
N GLN A 99 10.33 -6.85 7.50
CA GLN A 99 11.45 -7.16 6.59
C GLN A 99 12.62 -7.82 7.32
N ILE A 100 13.05 -7.24 8.45
CA ILE A 100 14.13 -7.79 9.28
C ILE A 100 13.76 -9.20 9.75
N LYS A 101 12.51 -9.41 10.17
CA LYS A 101 12.03 -10.73 10.58
C LYS A 101 12.16 -11.76 9.45
N GLU A 102 11.73 -11.43 8.24
CA GLU A 102 11.85 -12.33 7.08
C GLU A 102 13.31 -12.61 6.72
N GLU A 103 14.18 -11.59 6.73
CA GLU A 103 15.63 -11.75 6.51
C GLU A 103 16.24 -12.73 7.54
N LEU A 104 15.94 -12.56 8.83
CA LEU A 104 16.43 -13.43 9.89
C LEU A 104 15.89 -14.86 9.78
N LEU A 105 14.63 -15.04 9.37
CA LEU A 105 14.06 -16.36 9.14
C LEU A 105 14.73 -17.10 7.98
N ASN A 106 15.11 -16.38 6.92
CA ASN A 106 15.85 -16.97 5.81
C ASN A 106 17.25 -17.41 6.24
N ILE A 107 17.98 -16.54 6.97
CA ILE A 107 19.29 -16.88 7.53
C ILE A 107 19.20 -18.13 8.42
N LYS A 108 18.17 -18.21 9.28
CA LYS A 108 17.97 -19.38 10.13
C LYS A 108 17.77 -20.66 9.30
N LYS A 109 16.95 -20.61 8.25
CA LYS A 109 16.72 -21.78 7.38
C LYS A 109 18.00 -22.25 6.69
N GLU A 110 18.79 -21.31 6.17
CA GLU A 110 20.08 -21.62 5.51
C GLU A 110 21.06 -22.29 6.48
N LEU A 111 21.07 -21.88 7.75
CA LEU A 111 21.89 -22.49 8.80
C LEU A 111 21.37 -23.87 9.24
N ASP A 112 20.05 -24.07 9.29
CA ASP A 112 19.44 -25.35 9.66
C ASP A 112 19.59 -26.41 8.54
N GLU A 113 19.80 -25.99 7.29
CA GLU A 113 20.00 -26.84 6.11
C GLU A 113 21.49 -27.15 5.81
N SER A 114 22.42 -26.58 6.58
CA SER A 114 23.89 -26.77 6.45
C SER A 114 24.46 -27.72 7.49
#